data_AF-A0A9N9SS17-F1
#
_entry.id   AF-A0A9N9SS17-F1
#
_cell.length_a   1.000
_cell.length_b   1.000
_cell.length_c   1.000
_cell.angle_alpha   90.00
_cell.angle_beta   90.00
_cell.angle_gamma   90.00
#
_symmetry.space_group_name_H-M   'P 1'
#
loop_
_entity.id
_entity.type
_entity.pdbx_description
1 polymer ?
#
loop_
_entity_poly.entity_id
_entity_poly.type
_entity_poly.pdbx_seq_one_letter_code
_entity_poly.pdbx_strand_id
1 'polypeptide(L)' 'MTYGTENWILNKRHQSRIQAAEMKYPRKTIGEKRTDRIRNEEIRERLKIKPILDSIKEKKLAWFGHLTRMDNNR' A
#
# COMPACT_ATOMS: atom_id res chain seq x y z
N MET A 1 3.33 -9.71 -9.03
CA MET A 1 4.72 -9.39 -8.63
C MET A 1 4.74 -8.90 -7.17
N THR A 2 4.71 -9.79 -6.17
CA THR A 2 4.78 -9.40 -4.74
C THR A 2 5.78 -10.22 -3.92
N TYR A 3 6.69 -10.95 -4.58
CA TYR A 3 7.69 -11.79 -3.91
C TYR A 3 8.85 -10.99 -3.28
N GLY A 4 9.04 -9.72 -3.63
CA GLY A 4 10.15 -8.90 -3.14
C GLY A 4 9.83 -7.99 -1.95
N THR A 5 8.57 -7.92 -1.49
CA THR A 5 8.14 -6.92 -0.50
C THR A 5 8.48 -7.27 0.95
N GLU A 6 8.89 -8.51 1.20
CA GLU A 6 9.17 -9.04 2.55
C GLU A 6 10.46 -8.46 3.14
N ASN A 7 11.47 -8.16 2.30
CA ASN A 7 12.80 -7.73 2.76
C ASN A 7 13.05 -6.20 2.66
N TRP A 8 12.05 -5.41 2.25
CA TRP A 8 12.23 -3.96 2.09
C TRP A 8 11.99 -3.23 3.41
N ILE A 9 13.01 -2.49 3.88
CA ILE A 9 12.83 -1.42 4.85
C ILE A 9 12.02 -0.32 4.13
N LEU A 10 10.72 -0.30 4.38
CA LEU A 10 9.80 0.69 3.82
C LEU A 10 10.05 2.04 4.49
N ASN A 11 11.09 2.74 4.06
CA ASN A 11 11.28 4.14 4.44
C ASN A 11 10.11 4.98 3.94
N LYS A 12 9.84 6.09 4.63
CA LYS A 12 8.78 7.06 4.26
C LYS A 12 8.84 7.44 2.78
N ARG A 13 10.04 7.61 2.21
CA ARG A 13 10.25 7.90 0.78
C ARG A 13 9.71 6.80 -0.15
N HIS A 14 9.92 5.53 0.19
CA HIS A 14 9.38 4.41 -0.59
C HIS A 14 7.86 4.35 -0.49
N GLN A 15 7.31 4.56 0.71
CA GLN A 15 5.87 4.62 0.92
C GLN A 15 5.22 5.74 0.09
N SER A 16 5.80 6.94 0.08
CA SER A 16 5.30 8.05 -0.73
C SER A 16 5.37 7.77 -2.24
N ARG A 17 6.42 7.09 -2.72
CA ARG A 17 6.53 6.69 -4.14
C ARG A 17 5.48 5.65 -4.51
N ILE A 18 5.25 4.65 -3.65
CA ILE A 18 4.22 3.63 -3.86
C ILE A 18 2.83 4.28 -3.89
N GLN A 19 2.54 5.17 -2.94
CA GLN A 19 1.28 5.91 -2.89
C GLN A 19 1.09 6.79 -4.14
N ALA A 20 2.14 7.47 -4.60
CA ALA A 20 2.06 8.29 -5.81
C ALA A 20 1.79 7.43 -7.07
N ALA A 21 2.41 6.25 -7.16
CA ALA A 21 2.17 5.32 -8.25
C ALA A 21 0.74 4.73 -8.20
N GLU A 22 0.28 4.34 -7.01
CA GLU A 22 -1.08 3.85 -6.75
C GLU A 22 -2.13 4.88 -7.18
N MET A 23 -1.96 6.15 -6.79
CA MET A 23 -2.94 7.21 -7.06
C MET A 23 -3.04 7.64 -8.52
N LYS A 24 -2.13 7.21 -9.40
CA LYS A 24 -2.13 7.58 -10.83
C LYS A 24 -3.37 7.05 -11.56
N TYR A 25 -3.79 5.83 -11.28
CA TYR A 25 -4.93 5.20 -11.94
C TYR A 25 -6.29 5.69 -11.39
N PRO A 26 -6.53 5.71 -10.07
CA PRO A 26 -7.75 6.27 -9.46
C PRO A 26 -8.05 7.71 -9.87
N ARG A 27 -7.02 8.56 -9.98
CA ARG A 27 -7.21 9.94 -10.45
C ARG A 27 -7.65 9.98 -11.91
N LYS A 28 -7.05 9.14 -12.76
CA LYS A 28 -7.43 9.06 -14.18
C LYS A 28 -8.86 8.54 -14.37
N THR A 29 -9.32 7.61 -13.54
CA THR A 29 -10.68 7.04 -13.65
C THR A 29 -11.77 8.04 -13.28
N ILE A 30 -11.56 8.91 -12.29
CA ILE A 30 -12.53 9.97 -11.93
C ILE A 30 -12.37 11.20 -12.83
N GLY A 31 -11.23 11.33 -13.53
CA GLY A 31 -10.93 12.51 -14.35
C GLY A 31 -10.39 13.70 -13.55
N GLU A 32 -10.04 13.48 -12.27
CA GLU A 32 -9.53 14.51 -11.38
C GLU A 32 -8.08 14.85 -11.73
N LYS A 33 -7.83 16.14 -11.94
CA LYS A 33 -6.51 16.67 -12.28
C LYS A 33 -5.71 16.89 -10.99
N ARG A 34 -4.39 17.07 -11.17
CA ARG A 34 -3.51 17.43 -10.05
C ARG A 34 -3.77 18.85 -9.53
N THR A 35 -4.36 19.71 -10.37
CA THR A 35 -4.74 21.09 -10.06
C THR A 35 -5.88 21.20 -9.06
N ASP A 36 -6.74 20.19 -9.00
CA ASP A 36 -7.95 20.23 -8.17
C ASP A 36 -7.60 20.08 -6.68
N ARG A 37 -6.34 19.76 -6.36
CA ARG A 37 -5.78 19.64 -5.00
C ARG A 37 -6.60 18.74 -4.06
N ILE A 38 -7.46 17.89 -4.63
CA ILE A 38 -8.26 16.93 -3.89
C ILE A 38 -7.34 15.96 -3.15
N ARG A 39 -7.68 15.70 -1.90
CA ARG A 39 -6.93 14.84 -1.00
C ARG A 39 -7.01 13.40 -1.51
N ASN A 40 -5.90 12.66 -1.44
CA ASN A 40 -5.87 11.27 -1.92
C ASN A 40 -6.84 10.36 -1.14
N GLU A 41 -7.11 10.69 0.12
CA GLU A 41 -8.10 10.00 0.98
C GLU A 41 -9.51 10.08 0.40
N GLU A 42 -9.93 11.27 -0.05
CA GLU A 42 -11.25 11.50 -0.63
C GLU A 42 -11.45 10.72 -1.95
N ILE A 43 -10.43 10.69 -2.81
CA ILE A 43 -10.45 9.90 -4.05
C ILE A 43 -10.59 8.40 -3.75
N ARG A 44 -9.91 7.92 -2.70
CA ARG A 44 -10.01 6.53 -2.27
C ARG A 44 -11.38 6.19 -1.70
N GLU A 45 -11.98 7.10 -0.94
CA GLU A 45 -13.32 6.94 -0.39
C GLU A 45 -14.37 6.87 -1.50
N ARG A 46 -14.32 7.78 -2.48
CA ARG A 46 -15.21 7.77 -3.65
C ARG A 46 -15.13 6.46 -4.44
N LEU A 47 -13.93 5.89 -4.60
CA LEU A 47 -13.72 4.63 -5.32
C LEU A 47 -13.76 3.38 -4.44
N LYS A 48 -13.95 3.53 -3.12
CA LYS A 48 -13.88 2.46 -2.12
C LYS A 48 -12.59 1.61 -2.24
N ILE A 49 -11.46 2.25 -2.56
CA ILE A 49 -10.16 1.59 -2.73
C ILE A 49 -9.42 1.54 -1.40
N LYS A 50 -9.02 0.33 -0.98
CA LYS A 50 -8.13 0.15 0.17
C LYS A 50 -6.69 0.56 -0.16
N PRO A 51 -5.95 1.21 0.75
CA PRO A 51 -4.56 1.59 0.50
C PRO A 51 -3.66 0.35 0.34
N ILE A 52 -2.82 0.34 -0.70
CA ILE A 52 -1.80 -0.71 -0.91
C ILE A 52 -0.86 -0.84 0.29
N LEU A 53 -0.59 0.27 0.99
CA LEU A 53 0.24 0.25 2.20
C LEU A 53 -0.36 -0.63 3.31
N ASP A 54 -1.68 -0.72 3.40
CA ASP A 54 -2.34 -1.56 4.41
C ASP A 54 -2.24 -3.03 4.03
N SER A 55 -2.43 -3.37 2.74
CA SER A 55 -2.15 -4.73 2.25
C SER A 55 -0.69 -5.15 2.46
N ILE A 56 0.26 -4.22 2.33
CA ILE A 56 1.67 -4.49 2.62
C ILE A 56 1.89 -4.74 4.12
N LYS A 57 1.25 -3.97 5.00
CA LYS A 57 1.32 -4.20 6.46
C LYS A 57 0.72 -5.55 6.84
N GLU A 58 -0.47 -5.88 6.31
CA GLU A 58 -1.13 -7.18 6.54
C GLU A 58 -0.22 -8.34 6.11
N LYS A 59 0.41 -8.24 4.93
CA LYS A 59 1.38 -9.25 4.47
C LYS A 59 2.60 -9.36 5.38
N LYS A 60 3.14 -8.23 5.85
CA LYS A 60 4.26 -8.24 6.81
C LYS A 60 3.86 -8.89 8.14
N LEU A 61 2.66 -8.62 8.63
CA LEU A 61 2.12 -9.25 9.85
C LEU A 61 1.88 -10.75 9.66
N ALA A 62 1.33 -11.15 8.51
CA ALA A 62 1.14 -12.56 8.18
C ALA A 62 2.48 -13.31 8.10
N TRP A 63 3.50 -12.70 7.49
CA TRP A 63 4.86 -13.24 7.45
C TRP A 63 5.47 -13.36 8.85
N PHE A 64 5.34 -12.33 9.67
CA PHE A 64 5.80 -12.36 11.06
C PHE A 64 5.11 -13.49 11.85
N GLY A 65 3.79 -13.60 11.75
CA GLY A 65 3.05 -14.69 12.37
C GLY A 65 3.45 -16.08 11.85
N HIS A 66 3.82 -16.20 10.57
CA HIS A 66 4.37 -17.44 10.03
C HIS A 66 5.72 -17.80 10.66
N LEU A 67 6.63 -16.84 10.79
CA LEU A 67 7.91 -17.03 11.48
C LEU A 67 7.73 -17.46 12.93
N THR A 68 6.83 -16.80 13.68
CA THR A 68 6.55 -17.18 15.09
C THR A 68 6.00 -18.59 15.22
N ARG A 69 5.18 -19.05 14.26
CA ARG A 69 4.65 -20.43 14.25
C ARG A 69 5.72 -21.46 13.88
N MET A 70 6.67 -21.11 13.02
CA MET A 70 7.80 -21.97 12.69
C MET A 70 8.77 -22.14 13.88
N ASP A 71 9.02 -21.08 14.63
CA ASP A 71 9.90 -21.09 15.80
C ASP A 71 9.33 -21.95 16.94
N ASN A 72 8.00 -21.90 17.13
CA ASN A 72 7.31 -22.67 18.18
C ASN A 72 7.17 -24.18 17.87
N ASN A 73 7.67 -24.64 16.72
CA ASN A 73 7.67 -26.04 16.29
C ASN A 73 9.10 -26.62 16.23
N ARG A 74 10.03 -26.02 16.97
CA ARG A 74 11.45 -26.39 17.01
C ARG A 74 11.90 -26.77 18.41
#